data_AF-A0A817SFD8-F1
#
_entry.id   AF-A0A817SFD8-F1
#
_cell.length_a   1.000
_cell.length_b   1.000
_cell.length_c   1.000
_cell.angle_alpha   90.00
_cell.angle_beta   90.00
_cell.angle_gamma   90.00
#
_symmetry.space_group_name_H-M   'P 1'
#
loop_
_entity.id
_entity.type
_entity.pdbx_description
1 polymer ?
#
loop_
_entity_poly.entity_id
_entity_poly.type
_entity_poly.pdbx_seq_one_letter_code
_entity_poly.pdbx_strand_id
1 'polypeptide(L)'
;MSSLSSITIDQIIEILTINIIDLSHLKKSLGFVMTDGKFHLRFGHRNLLERLLILVKSMKNSSIKNVHLSNNFVSMDQQHFSKFRKKNKYRYGDQIQEFALLIFIFGGLHCYEFLRLHLPLTLSHITNLELLIRNQELKIIECNFRFNLLKERSQSTNCNYIFVAEDATRSISCIDYDAQSNLFLGFSSPLVSGVLQSNFFQTENFNVLKSWLDETDTSKFINLHMAKSLKSSAPPFILCAYGSNNKFEEIDVLKRWLFIYNESLIQGLRVIGFSTDGDSRYLRAMRLNYRFFGELPSLNLFKYNDQFDIRIPEQWCWFFMKQQQFFFLCKM
;
A
#
# COMPACT_ATOMS: atom_id res chain seq x y z
N MET A 1 0.87 31.03 -2.87
CA MET A 1 2.14 30.31 -3.07
C MET A 1 3.26 31.14 -2.47
N SER A 2 3.64 30.88 -1.21
CA SER A 2 4.83 31.45 -0.59
C SER A 2 5.98 30.47 -0.76
N SER A 3 7.04 30.92 -1.43
CA SER A 3 8.27 30.17 -1.69
C SER A 3 8.97 29.76 -0.40
N LEU A 4 8.84 28.49 0.00
CA LEU A 4 9.78 27.82 0.90
C LEU A 4 11.02 27.41 0.10
N SER A 5 11.73 28.40 -0.43
CA SER A 5 13.05 28.22 -1.01
C SER A 5 14.08 28.21 0.11
N SER A 6 14.89 27.14 0.11
CA SER A 6 16.07 26.89 0.97
C SER A 6 15.84 26.81 2.47
N ILE A 7 15.47 25.61 2.95
CA ILE A 7 15.76 25.18 4.33
C ILE A 7 17.19 24.63 4.31
N THR A 8 18.09 25.25 5.07
CA THR A 8 19.50 24.85 5.17
C THR A 8 19.66 23.66 6.12
N ILE A 9 20.69 22.86 5.87
CA ILE A 9 21.11 21.70 6.69
C ILE A 9 21.18 22.06 8.19
N ASP A 10 21.56 23.31 8.48
CA ASP A 10 21.67 23.84 9.85
C ASP A 10 20.32 23.87 10.57
N GLN A 11 19.21 24.17 9.89
CA GLN A 11 17.88 24.19 10.50
C GLN A 11 17.36 22.80 10.86
N ILE A 12 17.77 21.76 10.13
CA ILE A 12 17.42 20.36 10.43
C ILE A 12 18.30 19.82 11.57
N ILE A 13 19.59 20.18 11.58
CA ILE A 13 20.54 19.84 12.66
C ILE A 13 20.15 20.53 13.96
N GLU A 14 19.71 21.79 13.89
CA GLU A 14 19.26 22.60 15.04
C GLU A 14 17.95 22.05 15.64
N ILE A 15 17.08 21.43 14.82
CA ILE A 15 15.90 20.71 15.32
C ILE A 15 16.26 19.34 15.92
N LEU A 16 17.29 18.68 15.39
CA LEU A 16 17.74 17.36 15.80
C LEU A 16 18.89 17.37 16.82
N THR A 17 19.22 18.51 17.44
CA THR A 17 20.38 18.69 18.33
C THR A 17 20.47 17.63 19.41
N ILE A 18 21.15 16.55 19.06
CA ILE A 18 21.89 15.64 19.90
C ILE A 18 23.30 15.68 19.32
N ASN A 19 24.29 15.83 20.20
CA ASN A 19 25.72 15.87 19.93
C ASN A 19 26.15 14.65 19.09
N ILE A 20 26.03 14.75 17.76
CA ILE A 20 26.57 13.75 16.84
C ILE A 20 27.89 14.33 16.32
N ILE A 21 28.98 13.75 16.84
CA ILE A 21 30.37 14.16 16.60
C ILE A 21 30.81 13.93 15.15
N ASP A 22 30.01 13.25 14.31
CA ASP A 22 30.35 13.06 12.90
C ASP A 22 29.16 13.22 11.94
N LEU A 23 28.93 14.47 11.54
CA LEU A 23 27.89 14.91 10.60
C LEU A 23 28.06 14.33 9.17
N SER A 24 29.25 13.87 8.81
CA SER A 24 29.55 13.38 7.46
C SER A 24 28.85 12.03 7.18
N HIS A 25 28.81 11.16 8.19
CA HIS A 25 28.16 9.85 8.13
C HIS A 25 26.63 9.97 8.13
N LEU A 26 26.07 10.85 8.96
CA LEU A 26 24.63 11.13 9.02
C LEU A 26 24.09 11.65 7.68
N LYS A 27 24.85 12.53 7.01
CA LYS A 27 24.48 13.04 5.68
C LYS A 27 24.45 11.94 4.63
N LYS A 28 25.42 11.02 4.61
CA LYS A 28 25.42 9.88 3.68
C LYS A 28 24.28 8.90 3.96
N SER A 29 23.98 8.59 5.23
CA SER A 29 22.90 7.66 5.61
C SER A 29 21.50 8.23 5.38
N LEU A 30 21.34 9.56 5.39
CA LEU A 30 20.12 10.27 4.98
C LEU A 30 20.05 10.54 3.46
N GLY A 31 20.86 9.85 2.65
CA GLY A 31 20.78 9.90 1.20
C GLY A 31 21.26 11.21 0.57
N PHE A 32 22.09 12.00 1.27
CA PHE A 32 22.75 13.15 0.69
C PHE A 32 23.98 12.71 -0.12
N VAL A 33 24.07 13.18 -1.36
CA VAL A 33 25.22 13.03 -2.25
C VAL A 33 25.98 14.35 -2.28
N MET A 34 27.30 14.30 -2.21
CA MET A 34 28.12 15.49 -2.34
C MET A 34 28.44 15.72 -3.82
N THR A 35 28.05 16.89 -4.35
CA THR A 35 28.47 17.37 -5.68
C THR A 35 28.92 18.81 -5.54
N ASP A 36 30.09 19.15 -6.07
CA ASP A 36 30.68 20.50 -6.04
C ASP A 36 30.82 21.12 -4.63
N GLY A 37 31.22 20.29 -3.66
CA GLY A 37 31.38 20.74 -2.26
C GLY A 37 30.07 21.06 -1.54
N LYS A 38 28.92 20.82 -2.18
CA LYS A 38 27.58 20.98 -1.61
C LYS A 38 26.90 19.63 -1.48
N PHE A 39 26.12 19.46 -0.41
CA PHE A 39 25.34 18.25 -0.19
C PHE A 39 23.96 18.39 -0.84
N HIS A 40 23.60 17.45 -1.71
CA HIS A 40 22.33 17.38 -2.41
C HIS A 40 21.55 16.14 -1.96
N LEU A 41 20.27 16.30 -1.65
CA LEU A 41 19.38 15.19 -1.33
C LEU A 41 18.98 14.42 -2.58
N ARG A 42 19.06 13.09 -2.55
CA ARG A 42 18.41 12.25 -3.56
C ARG A 42 16.90 12.50 -3.55
N PHE A 43 16.31 12.55 -4.74
CA PHE A 43 14.94 13.01 -5.01
C PHE A 43 13.86 12.32 -4.14
N GLY A 44 14.09 11.08 -3.67
CA GLY A 44 13.17 10.38 -2.75
C GLY A 44 13.26 10.79 -1.27
N HIS A 45 14.41 11.28 -0.79
CA HIS A 45 14.64 11.60 0.62
C HIS A 45 14.21 13.04 0.98
N ARG A 46 14.03 13.89 -0.03
CA ARG A 46 13.47 15.24 0.13
C ARG A 46 12.02 15.22 0.64
N ASN A 47 11.21 14.30 0.12
CA ASN A 47 9.83 14.10 0.59
C ASN A 47 9.77 13.61 2.05
N LEU A 48 10.73 12.79 2.48
CA LEU A 48 10.84 12.33 3.87
C LEU A 48 11.13 13.51 4.81
N LEU A 49 12.12 14.34 4.48
CA LEU A 49 12.48 15.51 5.28
C LEU A 49 11.38 16.58 5.29
N GLU A 50 10.74 16.85 4.16
CA GLU A 50 9.60 17.79 4.09
C GLU A 50 8.42 17.29 4.94
N ARG A 51 8.14 15.97 4.94
CA ARG A 51 7.09 15.37 5.80
C ARG A 51 7.46 15.33 7.28
N LEU A 52 8.72 15.02 7.61
CA LEU A 52 9.24 15.13 8.98
C LEU A 52 9.12 16.57 9.50
N LEU A 53 9.41 17.57 8.66
CA LEU A 53 9.25 18.99 8.99
C LEU A 53 7.80 19.39 9.20
N ILE A 54 6.88 18.95 8.33
CA ILE A 54 5.44 19.22 8.49
C ILE A 54 4.92 18.60 9.78
N LEU A 55 5.36 17.39 10.13
CA LEU A 55 4.95 16.69 11.35
C LEU A 55 5.52 17.33 12.62
N VAL A 56 6.80 17.74 12.60
CA VAL A 56 7.40 18.53 13.69
C VAL A 56 6.69 19.88 13.85
N LYS A 57 6.30 20.53 12.75
CA LYS A 57 5.53 21.79 12.78
C LYS A 57 4.09 21.59 13.26
N SER A 58 3.41 20.51 12.88
CA SER A 58 2.05 20.22 13.34
C SER A 58 2.01 19.90 14.84
N MET A 59 3.02 19.20 15.36
CA MET A 59 3.19 18.95 16.80
C MET A 59 3.54 20.22 17.59
N LYS A 60 4.24 21.19 16.98
CA LYS A 60 4.44 22.51 17.58
C LYS A 60 3.17 23.36 17.60
N ASN A 61 2.28 23.17 16.62
CA ASN A 61 1.03 23.94 16.54
C ASN A 61 -0.10 23.37 17.41
N SER A 62 -0.11 22.07 17.70
CA SER A 62 -1.06 21.46 18.64
C SER A 62 -0.77 21.79 20.11
N SER A 63 0.43 22.31 20.42
CA SER A 63 0.85 22.70 21.78
C SER A 63 0.70 24.20 22.10
N ILE A 64 0.08 25.00 21.23
CA ILE A 64 -0.11 26.45 21.45
C ILE A 64 -1.44 26.71 22.17
N LYS A 65 -1.59 26.19 23.39
CA LYS A 65 -2.27 26.87 24.50
C LYS A 65 -1.57 26.45 25.79
N ASN A 66 -0.59 27.27 26.17
CA ASN A 66 0.20 27.22 27.41
C ASN A 66 1.23 26.08 27.51
N VAL A 67 2.48 26.37 27.14
CA VAL A 67 3.70 26.23 27.97
C VAL A 67 4.89 26.74 27.14
N HIS A 68 5.76 27.54 27.76
CA HIS A 68 7.00 28.04 27.20
C HIS A 68 7.81 26.94 26.48
N LEU A 69 8.14 27.19 25.21
CA LEU A 69 8.95 26.32 24.36
C LEU A 69 10.41 26.29 24.84
N SER A 70 10.73 25.37 25.73
CA SER A 70 12.07 24.81 25.90
C SER A 70 12.09 23.42 25.28
N ASN A 71 12.85 23.20 24.20
CA ASN A 71 13.37 21.91 23.69
C ASN A 71 12.71 20.59 24.19
N ASN A 72 11.41 20.43 23.97
CA ASN A 72 10.60 19.35 24.57
C ASN A 72 10.58 18.01 23.80
N PHE A 73 11.42 17.80 22.78
CA PHE A 73 11.55 16.46 22.16
C PHE A 73 12.23 15.44 23.09
N VAL A 74 12.98 15.92 24.10
CA VAL A 74 13.72 15.10 25.05
C VAL A 74 13.18 15.24 26.48
N SER A 75 12.62 16.39 26.87
CA SER A 75 12.19 16.66 28.25
C SER A 75 10.77 16.21 28.61
N MET A 76 9.87 15.96 27.65
CA MET A 76 8.47 15.63 28.02
C MET A 76 8.23 14.21 28.53
N ASP A 77 9.18 13.27 28.37
CA ASP A 77 9.10 11.95 29.01
C ASP A 77 10.26 11.64 29.97
N GLN A 78 11.39 12.35 29.84
CA GLN A 78 12.58 12.03 30.64
C GLN A 78 12.52 12.59 32.07
N GLN A 79 11.74 13.64 32.36
CA GLN A 79 11.75 14.23 33.71
C GLN A 79 10.79 13.59 34.72
N HIS A 80 9.75 12.86 34.28
CA HIS A 80 8.82 12.18 35.20
C HIS A 80 9.04 10.67 35.34
N PHE A 81 9.71 9.99 34.38
CA PHE A 81 9.85 8.53 34.41
C PHE A 81 11.25 7.99 34.74
N SER A 82 12.30 8.83 34.71
CA SER A 82 13.69 8.37 34.82
C SER A 82 14.20 8.16 36.24
N LYS A 83 13.51 8.67 37.28
CA LYS A 83 14.00 8.50 38.67
C LYS A 83 13.66 7.15 39.32
N PHE A 84 12.80 6.31 38.74
CA PHE A 84 12.30 5.12 39.44
C PHE A 84 12.10 3.81 38.65
N ARG A 85 12.64 3.65 37.42
CA ARG A 85 12.49 2.38 36.70
C ARG A 85 13.82 1.69 36.39
N LYS A 86 13.93 0.43 36.84
CA LYS A 86 15.04 -0.48 36.54
C LYS A 86 15.31 -0.50 35.03
N LYS A 87 16.60 -0.48 34.68
CA LYS A 87 17.24 -0.28 33.35
C LYS A 87 16.62 -0.89 32.08
N ASN A 88 15.59 -1.73 32.11
CA ASN A 88 15.36 -2.67 31.00
C ASN A 88 13.94 -2.68 30.36
N LYS A 89 13.01 -1.78 30.68
CA LYS A 89 11.68 -1.77 30.01
C LYS A 89 11.12 -0.35 29.83
N TYR A 90 11.63 0.38 28.84
CA TYR A 90 11.00 1.62 28.38
C TYR A 90 9.68 1.29 27.67
N ARG A 91 8.60 1.97 28.07
CA ARG A 91 7.33 1.94 27.36
C ARG A 91 7.26 3.21 26.53
N TYR A 92 7.14 3.06 25.23
CA TYR A 92 7.00 4.17 24.29
C TYR A 92 5.52 4.45 24.09
N GLY A 93 5.11 5.72 24.13
CA GLY A 93 3.76 6.13 23.75
C GLY A 93 3.51 5.94 22.26
N ASP A 94 2.24 5.88 21.87
CA ASP A 94 1.80 5.56 20.50
C ASP A 94 2.40 6.51 19.45
N GLN A 95 2.49 7.81 19.76
CA GLN A 95 3.08 8.81 18.86
C GLN A 95 4.57 8.54 18.56
N ILE A 96 5.32 8.07 19.55
CA ILE A 96 6.74 7.72 19.38
C ILE A 96 6.86 6.44 18.54
N GLN A 97 5.95 5.48 18.75
CA GLN A 97 5.91 4.25 17.98
C GLN A 97 5.55 4.51 16.51
N GLU A 98 4.57 5.37 16.24
CA GLU A 98 4.22 5.81 14.89
C GLU A 98 5.39 6.53 14.21
N PHE A 99 6.05 7.45 14.93
CA PHE A 99 7.23 8.15 14.42
C PHE A 99 8.38 7.18 14.10
N ALA A 100 8.63 6.22 14.99
CA ALA A 100 9.64 5.18 14.80
C ALA A 100 9.33 4.29 13.58
N LEU A 101 8.06 3.91 13.39
CA LEU A 101 7.60 3.18 12.21
C LEU A 101 7.81 3.98 10.92
N LEU A 102 7.53 5.29 10.93
CA LEU A 102 7.75 6.15 9.77
C LEU A 102 9.24 6.22 9.40
N ILE A 103 10.12 6.41 10.38
CA ILE A 103 11.57 6.39 10.14
C ILE A 103 11.99 5.03 9.58
N PHE A 104 11.50 3.94 10.14
CA PHE A 104 11.82 2.59 9.69
C PHE A 104 11.36 2.33 8.26
N ILE A 105 10.12 2.69 7.91
CA ILE A 105 9.54 2.49 6.58
C ILE A 105 10.25 3.33 5.52
N PHE A 106 10.54 4.60 5.80
CA PHE A 106 11.10 5.51 4.80
C PHE A 106 12.64 5.52 4.77
N GLY A 107 13.29 5.38 5.92
CA GLY A 107 14.76 5.37 6.04
C GLY A 107 15.37 3.97 5.94
N GLY A 108 14.56 2.92 6.14
CA GLY A 108 15.02 1.54 6.16
C GLY A 108 15.75 1.15 7.45
N LEU A 109 16.09 -0.14 7.55
CA LEU A 109 16.69 -0.77 8.72
C LEU A 109 17.96 -0.04 9.20
N HIS A 110 18.91 0.21 8.29
CA HIS A 110 20.20 0.78 8.66
C HIS A 110 20.08 2.22 9.16
N CYS A 111 19.22 3.04 8.55
CA CYS A 111 18.97 4.40 9.01
C CYS A 111 18.32 4.38 10.40
N TYR A 112 17.32 3.52 10.58
CA TYR A 112 16.62 3.37 11.85
C TYR A 112 17.56 2.95 12.98
N GLU A 113 18.34 1.89 12.78
CA GLU A 113 19.29 1.40 13.78
C GLU A 113 20.40 2.41 14.07
N PHE A 114 20.91 3.11 13.05
CA PHE A 114 21.86 4.20 13.26
C PHE A 114 21.28 5.28 14.18
N LEU A 115 20.07 5.77 13.88
CA LEU A 115 19.41 6.78 14.71
C LEU A 115 19.11 6.26 16.11
N ARG A 116 18.64 5.02 16.26
CA ARG A 116 18.35 4.39 17.55
C ARG A 116 19.59 4.30 18.45
N LEU A 117 20.75 3.98 17.88
CA LEU A 117 22.01 3.89 18.62
C LEU A 117 22.57 5.25 19.01
N HIS A 118 22.37 6.28 18.17
CA HIS A 118 22.88 7.64 18.43
C HIS A 118 21.91 8.52 19.22
N LEU A 119 20.63 8.14 19.29
CA LEU A 119 19.59 8.78 20.09
C LEU A 119 19.10 7.76 21.13
N PRO A 120 19.89 7.47 22.17
CA PRO A 120 19.53 6.45 23.14
C PRO A 120 18.23 6.83 23.85
N LEU A 121 17.37 5.83 24.07
CA LEU A 121 16.09 5.93 24.77
C LEU A 121 14.97 6.68 24.04
N THR A 122 15.18 7.15 22.80
CA THR A 122 14.14 7.86 22.04
C THR A 122 13.36 6.93 21.11
N LEU A 123 14.01 5.90 20.56
CA LEU A 123 13.43 4.98 19.58
C LEU A 123 13.37 3.55 20.12
N SER A 124 12.28 2.86 19.80
CA SER A 124 12.05 1.48 20.21
C SER A 124 13.04 0.50 19.54
N HIS A 125 13.28 -0.65 20.19
CA HIS A 125 14.03 -1.72 19.55
C HIS A 125 13.28 -2.25 18.31
N ILE A 126 14.00 -2.76 17.31
CA ILE A 126 13.39 -3.26 16.08
C ILE A 126 12.35 -4.35 16.31
N THR A 127 12.57 -5.24 17.27
CA THR A 127 11.60 -6.29 17.64
C THR A 127 10.24 -5.71 18.04
N ASN A 128 10.22 -4.54 18.69
CA ASN A 128 8.96 -3.88 19.03
C ASN A 128 8.30 -3.33 17.76
N LEU A 129 9.07 -2.78 16.81
CA LEU A 129 8.51 -2.34 15.53
C LEU A 129 7.95 -3.50 14.73
N GLU A 130 8.65 -4.64 14.67
CA GLU A 130 8.16 -5.85 14.00
C GLU A 130 6.88 -6.36 14.65
N LEU A 131 6.79 -6.35 15.98
CA LEU A 131 5.56 -6.68 16.69
C LEU A 131 4.43 -5.71 16.36
N LEU A 132 4.72 -4.40 16.30
CA LEU A 132 3.73 -3.39 15.91
C LEU A 132 3.23 -3.63 14.47
N ILE A 133 4.15 -3.87 13.53
CA ILE A 133 3.81 -4.16 12.13
C ILE A 133 2.96 -5.44 12.04
N ARG A 134 3.32 -6.49 12.79
CA ARG A 134 2.57 -7.75 12.82
C ARG A 134 1.18 -7.62 13.44
N ASN A 135 1.04 -6.77 14.46
CA ASN A 135 -0.21 -6.56 15.17
C ASN A 135 -1.13 -5.52 14.51
N GLN A 136 -0.67 -4.84 13.45
CA GLN A 136 -1.53 -3.93 12.71
C GLN A 136 -2.63 -4.68 11.96
N GLU A 137 -3.86 -4.20 12.11
CA GLU A 137 -5.06 -4.72 11.43
C GLU A 137 -5.00 -4.60 9.89
N LEU A 138 -4.00 -3.89 9.36
CA LEU A 138 -3.83 -3.62 7.93
C LEU A 138 -3.04 -4.70 7.17
N LYS A 139 -2.75 -5.86 7.78
CA LYS A 139 -2.06 -6.98 7.13
C LYS A 139 -2.78 -7.36 5.83
N ILE A 140 -2.02 -7.48 4.75
CA ILE A 140 -2.53 -7.99 3.47
C ILE A 140 -2.51 -9.51 3.58
N ILE A 141 -3.68 -10.13 3.45
CA ILE A 141 -3.83 -11.58 3.37
C ILE A 141 -4.03 -11.92 1.89
N GLU A 142 -3.29 -12.92 1.42
CA GLU A 142 -3.36 -13.39 0.03
C GLU A 142 -4.79 -13.77 -0.36
N CYS A 143 -5.19 -13.38 -1.58
CA CYS A 143 -6.52 -13.63 -2.17
C CYS A 143 -7.71 -13.02 -1.38
N ASN A 144 -7.46 -12.24 -0.33
CA ASN A 144 -8.52 -11.63 0.48
C ASN A 144 -8.80 -10.20 0.03
N PHE A 145 -10.01 -9.95 -0.46
CA PHE A 145 -10.45 -8.63 -0.91
C PHE A 145 -10.93 -7.77 0.26
N ARG A 146 -10.35 -6.57 0.40
CA ARG A 146 -10.56 -5.69 1.55
C ARG A 146 -11.65 -4.65 1.33
N PHE A 147 -12.85 -5.09 0.95
CA PHE A 147 -13.97 -4.19 0.63
C PHE A 147 -14.45 -3.34 1.83
N ASN A 148 -14.42 -3.89 3.05
CA ASN A 148 -14.79 -3.16 4.27
C ASN A 148 -13.86 -1.94 4.51
N LEU A 149 -12.53 -2.15 4.41
CA LEU A 149 -11.55 -1.08 4.53
C LEU A 149 -11.65 -0.06 3.39
N LEU A 150 -12.01 -0.53 2.18
CA LEU A 150 -12.26 0.35 1.05
C LEU A 150 -13.45 1.29 1.31
N LYS A 151 -14.52 0.79 1.94
CA LYS A 151 -15.69 1.59 2.36
C LYS A 151 -15.31 2.66 3.38
N GLU A 152 -14.57 2.31 4.42
CA GLU A 152 -14.09 3.26 5.43
C GLU A 152 -13.25 4.39 4.80
N ARG A 153 -12.38 4.03 3.84
CA ARG A 153 -11.59 5.01 3.07
C ARG A 153 -12.46 5.88 2.16
N SER A 154 -13.47 5.32 1.54
CA SER A 154 -14.42 6.10 0.74
C SER A 154 -15.19 7.12 1.61
N GLN A 155 -15.63 6.72 2.80
CA GLN A 155 -16.32 7.60 3.75
C GLN A 155 -15.44 8.79 4.17
N SER A 156 -14.17 8.53 4.52
CA SER A 156 -13.22 9.61 4.87
C SER A 156 -12.93 10.59 3.70
N THR A 157 -13.05 10.12 2.46
CA THR A 157 -12.82 10.96 1.27
C THR A 157 -14.10 11.60 0.72
N ASN A 158 -15.27 11.17 1.22
CA ASN A 158 -16.61 11.49 0.72
C ASN A 158 -16.73 11.26 -0.79
N CYS A 159 -16.31 10.08 -1.26
CA CYS A 159 -16.35 9.74 -2.68
C CYS A 159 -16.70 8.26 -2.88
N ASN A 160 -17.91 8.02 -3.40
CA ASN A 160 -18.45 6.67 -3.63
C ASN A 160 -18.07 6.09 -5.00
N TYR A 161 -17.24 6.78 -5.78
CA TYR A 161 -16.85 6.38 -7.12
C TYR A 161 -15.37 6.01 -7.16
N ILE A 162 -15.08 4.82 -7.66
CA ILE A 162 -13.74 4.27 -7.71
C ILE A 162 -13.39 3.76 -9.10
N PHE A 163 -12.10 3.74 -9.39
CA PHE A 163 -11.51 3.10 -10.55
C PHE A 163 -10.56 2.01 -10.05
N VAL A 164 -10.60 0.82 -10.66
CA VAL A 164 -9.77 -0.31 -10.23
C VAL A 164 -8.67 -0.55 -11.27
N ALA A 165 -7.43 -0.66 -10.81
CA ALA A 165 -6.30 -1.02 -11.64
C ALA A 165 -5.86 -2.43 -11.27
N GLU A 166 -5.55 -3.24 -12.27
CA GLU A 166 -5.04 -4.59 -12.13
C GLU A 166 -3.73 -4.72 -12.91
N ASP A 167 -2.69 -5.21 -12.24
CA ASP A 167 -1.41 -5.50 -12.85
C ASP A 167 -0.69 -6.64 -12.12
N ALA A 168 0.23 -7.31 -12.81
CA ALA A 168 1.01 -8.40 -12.26
C ALA A 168 2.51 -8.18 -12.45
N THR A 169 3.27 -8.25 -11.35
CA THR A 169 4.73 -8.22 -11.39
C THR A 169 5.29 -9.62 -11.25
N ARG A 170 6.41 -9.91 -11.92
CA ARG A 170 7.12 -11.17 -11.72
C ARG A 170 7.70 -11.24 -10.31
N SER A 171 7.59 -12.40 -9.69
CA SER A 171 8.19 -12.73 -8.38
C SER A 171 9.15 -13.91 -8.49
N ILE A 172 10.00 -14.06 -7.49
CA ILE A 172 10.79 -15.28 -7.31
C ILE A 172 9.87 -16.29 -6.63
N SER A 173 9.62 -17.40 -7.30
CA SER A 173 8.80 -18.49 -6.77
C SER A 173 9.48 -19.09 -5.54
N CYS A 174 8.84 -18.92 -4.39
CA CYS A 174 9.28 -19.49 -3.11
C CYS A 174 8.03 -19.93 -2.35
N ILE A 175 8.11 -21.10 -1.72
CA ILE A 175 7.06 -21.58 -0.83
C ILE A 175 7.49 -21.19 0.59
N ASP A 176 6.61 -20.48 1.29
CA ASP A 176 6.84 -20.05 2.67
C ASP A 176 5.67 -20.51 3.55
N TYR A 177 5.91 -20.61 4.85
CA TYR A 177 4.90 -21.04 5.82
C TYR A 177 4.61 -19.92 6.81
N ASP A 178 3.37 -19.41 6.79
CA ASP A 178 2.88 -18.48 7.80
C ASP A 178 2.34 -19.26 9.00
N ALA A 179 3.18 -19.36 10.04
CA ALA A 179 2.86 -20.03 11.29
C ALA A 179 1.68 -19.39 12.04
N GLN A 180 1.37 -18.11 11.82
CA GLN A 180 0.27 -17.43 12.51
C GLN A 180 -1.09 -17.87 11.97
N SER A 181 -1.20 -18.07 10.66
CA SER A 181 -2.44 -18.49 9.99
C SER A 181 -2.49 -19.97 9.65
N ASN A 182 -1.40 -20.72 9.88
CA ASN A 182 -1.22 -22.10 9.41
C ASN A 182 -1.44 -22.22 7.89
N LEU A 183 -0.78 -21.35 7.12
CA LEU A 183 -0.92 -21.29 5.66
C LEU A 183 0.40 -21.46 4.95
N PHE A 184 0.40 -22.24 3.87
CA PHE A 184 1.49 -22.30 2.92
C PHE A 184 1.26 -21.28 1.82
N LEU A 185 2.17 -20.31 1.71
CA LEU A 185 2.14 -19.23 0.72
C LEU A 185 3.04 -19.58 -0.46
N GLY A 186 2.75 -18.99 -1.62
CA GLY A 186 3.60 -19.08 -2.80
C GLY A 186 3.20 -20.14 -3.82
N PHE A 187 2.24 -21.02 -3.51
CA PHE A 187 1.53 -21.82 -4.50
C PHE A 187 0.54 -20.98 -5.31
N SER A 188 0.23 -21.37 -6.54
CA SER A 188 -0.86 -20.74 -7.29
C SER A 188 -2.20 -21.33 -6.84
N SER A 189 -3.01 -20.53 -6.14
CA SER A 189 -4.35 -20.95 -5.72
C SER A 189 -5.25 -21.31 -6.92
N PRO A 190 -6.26 -22.16 -6.73
CA PRO A 190 -7.24 -22.43 -7.77
C PRO A 190 -8.18 -21.23 -7.96
N LEU A 191 -8.63 -21.04 -9.20
CA LEU A 191 -9.62 -20.03 -9.57
C LEU A 191 -11.03 -20.62 -9.44
N VAL A 192 -11.88 -19.94 -8.67
CA VAL A 192 -13.32 -20.22 -8.56
C VAL A 192 -14.05 -19.00 -9.10
N SER A 193 -14.72 -19.15 -10.25
CA SER A 193 -15.40 -18.04 -10.94
C SER A 193 -14.49 -16.82 -11.17
N GLY A 194 -13.26 -17.05 -11.64
CA GLY A 194 -12.29 -16.01 -11.95
C GLY A 194 -11.59 -15.37 -10.75
N VAL A 195 -11.98 -15.72 -9.53
CA VAL A 195 -11.38 -15.22 -8.28
C VAL A 195 -10.60 -16.35 -7.62
N LEU A 196 -9.41 -16.06 -7.10
CA LEU A 196 -8.63 -17.07 -6.39
C LEU A 196 -9.23 -17.35 -5.01
N GLN A 197 -9.23 -18.62 -4.64
CA GLN A 197 -9.72 -19.05 -3.33
C GLN A 197 -8.72 -18.68 -2.22
N SER A 198 -9.18 -17.90 -1.25
CA SER A 198 -8.41 -17.56 -0.05
C SER A 198 -8.18 -18.78 0.84
N ASN A 199 -7.02 -18.82 1.51
CA ASN A 199 -6.66 -19.83 2.51
C ASN A 199 -6.74 -21.29 2.01
N PHE A 200 -6.53 -21.51 0.70
CA PHE A 200 -6.66 -22.84 0.09
C PHE A 200 -5.60 -23.83 0.59
N PHE A 201 -4.35 -23.40 0.72
CA PHE A 201 -3.23 -24.24 1.14
C PHE A 201 -3.06 -24.27 2.66
N GLN A 202 -4.11 -24.72 3.33
CA GLN A 202 -4.14 -24.96 4.78
C GLN A 202 -4.27 -26.46 5.04
N THR A 203 -3.29 -27.05 5.74
CA THR A 203 -3.36 -28.47 6.11
C THR A 203 -2.50 -28.78 7.33
N GLU A 204 -2.92 -29.76 8.11
CA GLU A 204 -2.11 -30.39 9.17
C GLU A 204 -1.58 -31.76 8.73
N ASN A 205 -1.94 -32.23 7.53
CA ASN A 205 -1.59 -33.54 7.01
C ASN A 205 -0.38 -33.46 6.06
N PHE A 206 0.72 -34.11 6.44
CA PHE A 206 1.94 -34.16 5.64
C PHE A 206 1.75 -34.75 4.23
N ASN A 207 0.89 -35.76 4.07
CA ASN A 207 0.65 -36.36 2.74
C ASN A 207 -0.02 -35.37 1.79
N VAL A 208 -0.91 -34.52 2.31
CA VAL A 208 -1.56 -33.45 1.53
C VAL A 208 -0.53 -32.38 1.14
N LEU A 209 0.33 -31.98 2.08
CA LEU A 209 1.42 -31.05 1.78
C LEU A 209 2.36 -31.61 0.70
N LYS A 210 2.71 -32.90 0.80
CA LYS A 210 3.54 -33.58 -0.18
C LYS A 210 2.91 -33.57 -1.58
N SER A 211 1.61 -33.88 -1.69
CA SER A 211 0.92 -33.78 -2.98
C SER A 211 0.94 -32.37 -3.56
N TRP A 212 0.84 -31.32 -2.73
CA TRP A 212 0.94 -29.95 -3.23
C TRP A 212 2.33 -29.62 -3.78
N LEU A 213 3.39 -30.08 -3.10
CA LEU A 213 4.76 -29.87 -3.56
C LEU A 213 5.05 -30.58 -4.89
N ASP A 214 4.45 -31.74 -5.11
CA ASP A 214 4.69 -32.55 -6.30
C ASP A 214 3.80 -32.11 -7.49
N GLU A 215 2.57 -31.67 -7.25
CA GLU A 215 1.54 -31.50 -8.29
C GLU A 215 1.15 -30.03 -8.55
N THR A 216 1.37 -29.12 -7.60
CA THR A 216 0.86 -27.75 -7.70
C THR A 216 1.91 -26.78 -8.23
N ASP A 217 1.53 -25.97 -9.23
CA ASP A 217 2.38 -24.91 -9.73
C ASP A 217 2.65 -23.84 -8.65
N THR A 218 3.92 -23.43 -8.55
CA THR A 218 4.28 -22.24 -7.78
C THR A 218 3.87 -20.96 -8.51
N SER A 219 3.53 -19.94 -7.73
CA SER A 219 3.26 -18.59 -8.23
C SER A 219 4.54 -17.98 -8.81
N LYS A 220 4.44 -17.44 -10.02
CA LYS A 220 5.54 -16.75 -10.73
C LYS A 220 5.34 -15.25 -10.83
N PHE A 221 4.11 -14.82 -10.53
CA PHE A 221 3.68 -13.45 -10.59
C PHE A 221 2.90 -13.12 -9.32
N ILE A 222 3.00 -11.88 -8.86
CA ILE A 222 2.13 -11.30 -7.85
C ILE A 222 1.20 -10.35 -8.59
N ASN A 223 -0.09 -10.69 -8.61
CA ASN A 223 -1.14 -9.83 -9.16
C ASN A 223 -1.66 -8.92 -8.04
N LEU A 224 -1.80 -7.63 -8.36
CA LEU A 224 -2.26 -6.58 -7.47
C LEU A 224 -3.51 -5.91 -8.05
N HIS A 225 -4.53 -5.81 -7.21
CA HIS A 225 -5.73 -5.03 -7.47
C HIS A 225 -5.66 -3.75 -6.65
N MET A 226 -5.65 -2.60 -7.29
CA MET A 226 -5.62 -1.30 -6.64
C MET A 226 -6.91 -0.53 -6.93
N ALA A 227 -7.62 -0.08 -5.90
CA ALA A 227 -8.74 0.83 -6.02
C ALA A 227 -8.29 2.27 -5.79
N LYS A 228 -8.66 3.17 -6.71
CA LYS A 228 -8.39 4.60 -6.63
C LYS A 228 -9.71 5.36 -6.68
N SER A 229 -9.97 6.16 -5.65
CA SER A 229 -11.06 7.13 -5.69
C SER A 229 -10.83 8.15 -6.79
N LEU A 230 -11.91 8.55 -7.48
CA LEU A 230 -11.86 9.62 -8.49
C LEU A 230 -11.51 11.00 -7.90
N LYS A 231 -11.53 11.15 -6.58
CA LYS A 231 -10.99 12.33 -5.91
C LYS A 231 -9.45 12.30 -5.99
N SER A 232 -8.88 13.32 -6.64
CA SER A 232 -7.44 13.41 -6.93
C SER A 232 -6.56 13.25 -5.68
N SER A 233 -7.00 13.79 -4.54
CA SER A 233 -6.26 13.80 -3.28
C SER A 233 -6.18 12.46 -2.54
N ALA A 234 -7.04 11.49 -2.86
CA ALA A 234 -7.09 10.23 -2.13
C ALA A 234 -5.98 9.27 -2.60
N PRO A 235 -5.11 8.70 -1.74
CA PRO A 235 -4.12 7.73 -2.21
C PRO A 235 -4.80 6.46 -2.76
N PRO A 236 -4.18 5.76 -3.73
CA PRO A 236 -4.65 4.45 -4.14
C PRO A 236 -4.60 3.47 -2.95
N PHE A 237 -5.52 2.50 -2.96
CA PHE A 237 -5.64 1.47 -1.95
C PHE A 237 -5.46 0.10 -2.58
N ILE A 238 -4.61 -0.73 -2.01
CA ILE A 238 -4.49 -2.14 -2.43
C ILE A 238 -5.76 -2.86 -1.98
N LEU A 239 -6.61 -3.24 -2.93
CA LEU A 239 -7.84 -3.96 -2.66
C LEU A 239 -7.55 -5.44 -2.36
N CYS A 240 -6.70 -6.06 -3.16
CA CYS A 240 -6.31 -7.47 -3.04
C CYS A 240 -4.92 -7.69 -3.67
N ALA A 241 -4.21 -8.72 -3.20
CA ALA A 241 -2.94 -9.17 -3.74
C ALA A 241 -2.87 -10.69 -3.68
N TYR A 242 -2.31 -11.33 -4.70
CA TYR A 242 -2.14 -12.79 -4.72
C TYR A 242 -1.10 -13.29 -5.71
N GLY A 243 -0.54 -14.45 -5.43
CA GLY A 243 0.29 -15.22 -6.33
C GLY A 243 -0.50 -15.83 -7.49
N SER A 244 0.09 -15.81 -8.68
CA SER A 244 -0.48 -16.46 -9.87
C SER A 244 0.61 -17.08 -10.74
N ASN A 245 0.28 -18.18 -11.39
CA ASN A 245 1.07 -18.75 -12.49
C ASN A 245 0.71 -18.14 -13.86
N ASN A 246 -0.20 -17.16 -13.90
CA ASN A 246 -0.69 -16.51 -15.10
C ASN A 246 -1.31 -17.51 -16.10
N LYS A 247 -2.05 -18.52 -15.64
CA LYS A 247 -2.79 -19.49 -16.48
C LYS A 247 -4.31 -19.26 -16.50
N PHE A 248 -4.77 -18.02 -16.31
CA PHE A 248 -6.19 -17.68 -16.40
C PHE A 248 -6.61 -17.35 -17.84
N GLU A 249 -7.90 -17.44 -18.12
CA GLU A 249 -8.51 -17.11 -19.42
C GLU A 249 -9.26 -15.76 -19.37
N GLU A 250 -9.65 -15.22 -20.52
CA GLU A 250 -10.42 -13.96 -20.60
C GLU A 250 -11.75 -14.01 -19.83
N ILE A 251 -12.38 -15.18 -19.72
CA ILE A 251 -13.64 -15.32 -18.97
C ILE A 251 -13.41 -15.16 -17.46
N ASP A 252 -12.25 -15.58 -16.95
CA ASP A 252 -11.89 -15.45 -15.55
C ASP A 252 -11.63 -13.99 -15.19
N VAL A 253 -11.03 -13.23 -16.12
CA VAL A 253 -10.90 -11.77 -16.00
C VAL A 253 -12.28 -11.12 -15.85
N LEU A 254 -13.22 -11.42 -16.74
CA LEU A 254 -14.56 -10.83 -16.69
C LEU A 254 -15.31 -11.18 -15.41
N LYS A 255 -15.29 -12.44 -14.98
CA LYS A 255 -15.94 -12.87 -13.74
C LYS A 255 -15.33 -12.19 -12.51
N ARG A 256 -14.02 -11.99 -12.49
CA ARG A 256 -13.31 -11.26 -11.43
C ARG A 256 -13.68 -9.78 -11.39
N TRP A 257 -13.73 -9.10 -12.53
CA TRP A 257 -14.19 -7.71 -12.58
C TRP A 257 -15.64 -7.58 -12.12
N LEU A 258 -16.50 -8.51 -12.50
CA LEU A 258 -17.88 -8.56 -12.01
C LEU A 258 -17.96 -8.80 -10.50
N PHE A 259 -17.16 -9.71 -9.97
CA PHE A 259 -17.08 -9.95 -8.53
C PHE A 259 -16.68 -8.67 -7.80
N ILE A 260 -15.60 -8.00 -8.24
CA ILE A 260 -15.13 -6.73 -7.66
C ILE A 260 -16.22 -5.65 -7.74
N TYR A 261 -16.91 -5.54 -8.87
CA TYR A 261 -18.00 -4.61 -9.07
C TYR A 261 -19.15 -4.86 -8.07
N ASN A 262 -19.65 -6.09 -8.00
CA ASN A 262 -20.80 -6.45 -7.17
C ASN A 262 -20.49 -6.28 -5.68
N GLU A 263 -19.33 -6.76 -5.23
CA GLU A 263 -18.91 -6.62 -3.83
C GLU A 263 -18.69 -5.15 -3.45
N SER A 264 -18.14 -4.34 -4.35
CA SER A 264 -18.02 -2.89 -4.13
C SER A 264 -19.39 -2.23 -4.03
N LEU A 265 -20.35 -2.63 -4.88
CA LEU A 265 -21.71 -2.09 -4.88
C LEU A 265 -22.45 -2.41 -3.59
N ILE A 266 -22.30 -3.62 -3.04
CA ILE A 266 -22.82 -4.01 -1.73
C ILE A 266 -22.31 -3.07 -0.62
N GLN A 267 -21.07 -2.59 -0.74
CA GLN A 267 -20.49 -1.61 0.19
C GLN A 267 -20.93 -0.16 -0.06
N GLY A 268 -21.77 0.09 -1.07
CA GLY A 268 -22.22 1.43 -1.47
C GLY A 268 -21.23 2.17 -2.38
N LEU A 269 -20.29 1.45 -3.01
CA LEU A 269 -19.28 2.01 -3.90
C LEU A 269 -19.54 1.58 -5.34
N ARG A 270 -19.51 2.56 -6.25
CA ARG A 270 -19.64 2.31 -7.68
C ARG A 270 -18.27 2.28 -8.35
N VAL A 271 -17.92 1.13 -8.91
CA VAL A 271 -16.76 1.00 -9.80
C VAL A 271 -17.12 1.60 -11.15
N ILE A 272 -16.41 2.64 -11.56
CA ILE A 272 -16.60 3.33 -12.84
C ILE A 272 -15.85 2.63 -13.97
N GLY A 273 -14.73 1.97 -13.66
CA GLY A 273 -13.93 1.30 -14.66
C GLY A 273 -12.79 0.45 -14.09
N PHE A 274 -12.25 -0.38 -14.97
CA PHE A 274 -11.04 -1.16 -14.76
C PHE A 274 -9.94 -0.70 -15.71
N SER A 275 -8.69 -0.74 -15.25
CA SER A 275 -7.51 -0.51 -16.07
C SER A 275 -6.55 -1.66 -15.90
N THR A 276 -5.99 -2.14 -17.01
CA THR A 276 -5.01 -3.23 -17.00
C THR A 276 -3.87 -2.96 -17.97
N ASP A 277 -2.83 -3.77 -17.89
CA ASP A 277 -1.81 -3.85 -18.93
C ASP A 277 -2.37 -4.52 -20.22
N GLY A 278 -1.63 -4.41 -21.32
CA GLY A 278 -1.98 -4.90 -22.64
C GLY A 278 -1.81 -6.39 -22.88
N ASP A 279 -1.85 -7.24 -21.84
CA ASP A 279 -1.85 -8.70 -22.04
C ASP A 279 -3.07 -9.12 -22.87
N SER A 280 -2.83 -10.03 -23.81
CA SER A 280 -3.82 -10.49 -24.78
C SER A 280 -5.14 -10.97 -24.15
N ARG A 281 -5.12 -11.54 -22.94
CA ARG A 281 -6.31 -12.03 -22.24
C ARG A 281 -7.15 -10.90 -21.66
N TYR A 282 -6.52 -9.87 -21.11
CA TYR A 282 -7.24 -8.67 -20.70
C TYR A 282 -7.82 -7.97 -21.92
N LEU A 283 -7.06 -7.83 -23.01
CA LEU A 283 -7.58 -7.24 -24.25
C LEU A 283 -8.77 -8.04 -24.82
N ARG A 284 -8.72 -9.38 -24.78
CA ARG A 284 -9.86 -10.24 -25.16
C ARG A 284 -11.05 -10.04 -24.23
N ALA A 285 -10.84 -9.99 -22.92
CA ALA A 285 -11.88 -9.68 -21.95
C ALA A 285 -12.53 -8.32 -22.22
N MET A 286 -11.73 -7.29 -22.52
CA MET A 286 -12.24 -5.97 -22.90
C MET A 286 -13.12 -6.03 -24.15
N ARG A 287 -12.68 -6.75 -25.19
CA ARG A 287 -13.46 -6.93 -26.42
C ARG A 287 -14.80 -7.61 -26.14
N LEU A 288 -14.79 -8.67 -25.34
CA LEU A 288 -16.00 -9.39 -24.94
C LEU A 288 -16.95 -8.51 -24.11
N ASN A 289 -16.42 -7.68 -23.20
CA ASN A 289 -17.21 -6.72 -22.42
C ASN A 289 -17.97 -5.73 -23.33
N TYR A 290 -17.32 -5.23 -24.39
CA TYR A 290 -17.93 -4.30 -25.34
C TYR A 290 -18.78 -4.98 -26.44
N ARG A 291 -18.88 -6.32 -26.43
CA ARG A 291 -19.44 -7.14 -27.54
C ARG A 291 -18.79 -6.87 -28.88
N PHE A 292 -17.49 -6.66 -28.85
CA PHE A 292 -16.70 -6.46 -30.04
C PHE A 292 -16.34 -7.84 -30.63
N PHE A 293 -16.96 -8.18 -31.75
CA PHE A 293 -16.80 -9.45 -32.50
C PHE A 293 -17.32 -10.75 -31.83
N GLY A 294 -17.98 -10.67 -30.67
CA GLY A 294 -18.59 -11.86 -30.05
C GLY A 294 -19.34 -11.55 -28.76
N GLU A 295 -20.22 -12.46 -28.37
CA GLU A 295 -20.93 -12.46 -27.08
C GLU A 295 -20.64 -13.76 -26.34
N LEU A 296 -20.55 -13.71 -25.01
CA LEU A 296 -20.45 -14.90 -24.17
C LEU A 296 -21.86 -15.43 -23.86
N PRO A 297 -22.23 -16.64 -24.30
CA PRO A 297 -23.55 -17.20 -24.01
C PRO A 297 -23.84 -17.36 -22.52
N SER A 298 -22.77 -17.63 -21.75
CA SER A 298 -22.82 -17.90 -20.31
C SER A 298 -22.74 -16.66 -19.43
N LEU A 299 -22.44 -15.47 -19.99
CA LEU A 299 -22.26 -14.24 -19.22
C LEU A 299 -22.83 -13.04 -19.96
N ASN A 300 -24.05 -12.63 -19.58
CA ASN A 300 -24.70 -11.48 -20.18
C ASN A 300 -24.54 -10.22 -19.32
N LEU A 301 -23.45 -9.48 -19.57
CA LEU A 301 -23.08 -8.24 -18.89
C LEU A 301 -24.11 -7.09 -19.08
N PHE A 302 -25.02 -7.22 -20.04
CA PHE A 302 -25.96 -6.15 -20.42
C PHE A 302 -27.35 -6.30 -19.79
N LYS A 303 -27.55 -7.36 -18.99
CA LYS A 303 -28.76 -7.49 -18.15
C LYS A 303 -28.64 -6.73 -16.82
N TYR A 304 -27.48 -6.17 -16.51
CA TYR A 304 -27.30 -5.37 -15.30
C TYR A 304 -27.96 -4.00 -15.49
N ASN A 305 -28.86 -3.64 -14.57
CA ASN A 305 -29.65 -2.40 -14.62
C ASN A 305 -28.84 -1.14 -14.29
N ASP A 306 -27.63 -1.29 -13.77
CA ASP A 306 -26.78 -0.17 -13.32
C ASP A 306 -25.82 0.34 -14.39
N GLN A 307 -26.18 0.20 -15.66
CA GLN A 307 -25.41 0.82 -16.75
C GLN A 307 -25.49 2.35 -16.64
N PHE A 308 -24.45 3.02 -17.10
CA PHE A 308 -24.43 4.48 -17.21
C PHE A 308 -24.32 4.90 -18.67
N ASP A 309 -24.97 6.02 -18.95
CA ASP A 309 -24.92 6.65 -20.27
C ASP A 309 -23.69 7.54 -20.37
N ILE A 310 -22.92 7.33 -21.42
CA ILE A 310 -21.73 8.11 -21.77
C ILE A 310 -22.03 8.85 -23.05
N ARG A 311 -21.78 10.15 -23.03
CA ARG A 311 -21.80 10.96 -24.24
C ARG A 311 -20.47 10.77 -24.98
N ILE A 312 -20.47 9.91 -25.99
CA ILE A 312 -19.28 9.66 -26.82
C ILE A 312 -19.12 10.82 -27.80
N PRO A 313 -17.99 11.54 -27.82
CA PRO A 313 -17.73 12.55 -28.83
C PRO A 313 -17.73 11.94 -30.23
N GLU A 314 -18.37 12.59 -31.21
CA GLU A 314 -18.46 12.09 -32.59
C GLU A 314 -17.08 11.84 -33.24
N GLN A 315 -16.07 12.61 -32.81
CA GLN A 315 -14.67 12.47 -33.22
C GLN A 315 -13.96 11.21 -32.69
N TRP A 316 -14.58 10.43 -31.78
CA TRP A 316 -14.01 9.20 -31.21
C TRP A 316 -14.43 7.95 -31.98
N CYS A 317 -14.46 8.01 -33.31
CA CYS A 317 -14.86 6.93 -34.20
C CYS A 317 -13.97 5.67 -34.15
N TRP A 318 -12.83 5.72 -33.45
CA TRP A 318 -11.89 4.62 -33.27
C TRP A 318 -12.05 3.88 -31.93
N PHE A 319 -12.84 4.42 -31.00
CA PHE A 319 -13.11 3.78 -29.71
C PHE A 319 -14.34 2.91 -29.82
N PHE A 320 -14.19 1.60 -29.54
CA PHE A 320 -15.28 0.61 -29.52
C PHE A 320 -16.18 0.76 -28.29
N MET A 321 -16.60 2.00 -28.01
CA MET A 321 -17.46 2.37 -26.91
C MET A 321 -18.90 2.44 -27.37
N LYS A 322 -19.81 1.92 -26.55
CA LYS A 322 -21.26 2.12 -26.72
C LYS A 322 -21.73 3.21 -25.77
N GLN A 323 -22.86 3.84 -26.10
CA GLN A 323 -23.45 4.89 -25.26
C GLN A 323 -23.81 4.37 -23.88
N GLN A 324 -24.36 3.16 -23.79
CA GLN A 324 -24.57 2.46 -22.53
C GLN A 324 -23.40 1.54 -22.24
N GLN A 325 -22.78 1.74 -21.07
CA GLN A 325 -21.70 0.90 -20.59
C GLN A 325 -21.94 0.49 -19.15
N PHE A 326 -21.45 -0.70 -18.82
CA PHE A 326 -21.49 -1.20 -17.46
C PHE A 326 -20.30 -0.69 -16.64
N PHE A 327 -19.10 -0.67 -17.23
CA PHE A 327 -17.90 0.01 -16.71
C PHE A 327 -16.92 0.32 -17.85
N PHE A 328 -16.10 1.36 -17.66
CA PHE A 328 -15.03 1.71 -18.60
C PHE A 328 -13.86 0.75 -18.50
N LEU A 329 -13.24 0.47 -19.63
CA LEU A 329 -12.00 -0.31 -19.70
C LEU A 329 -10.93 0.49 -20.40
N CYS A 330 -9.82 0.70 -19.70
CA CYS A 330 -8.66 1.41 -20.21
C CYS A 330 -7.43 0.51 -20.21
N LYS A 331 -6.57 0.69 -21.21
CA LYS A 331 -5.19 0.23 -21.13
C LYS A 331 -4.38 1.32 -20.42
N MET A 332 -3.55 0.93 -19.45
CA MET A 332 -2.58 1.85 -18.83
C MET A 332 -1.31 2.00 -19.66
#